data_AF-A0A382ZGK3-F1
#
_entry.id   AF-A0A382ZGK3-F1
#
_cell.length_a   1.000
_cell.length_b   1.000
_cell.length_c   1.000
_cell.angle_alpha   90.00
_cell.angle_beta   90.00
_cell.angle_gamma   90.00
#
_symmetry.space_group_name_H-M   'P 1'
#
loop_
_entity.id
_entity.type
_entity.pdbx_description
1 polymer ?
#
loop_
_entity_poly.entity_id
_entity_poly.type
_entity_poly.pdbx_seq_one_letter_code
_entity_poly.pdbx_strand_id
1 'polypeptide(L)'
;VVHAKQRMIYLKNILAKHEMHVADFYMKRKAYVAAIGRARFVIEHMPKTPQIPQALSVLVKAYNLLGYEELSKKNLEILQLNYPNFNSQELLKAKRSWTNRLTFGLLGEEEIPLPAMED
;
A
#
# COMPACT_ATOMS: atom_id res chain seq x y z
N VAL A 1 8.34 -36.01 5.40
CA VAL A 1 8.54 -34.83 4.51
C VAL A 1 7.45 -33.76 4.65
N VAL A 2 6.17 -34.13 4.78
CA VAL A 2 5.03 -33.18 4.91
C VAL A 2 5.18 -32.17 6.07
N HIS A 3 5.68 -32.59 7.24
CA HIS A 3 5.89 -31.70 8.39
C HIS A 3 6.94 -30.60 8.15
N ALA A 4 7.98 -30.85 7.36
CA ALA A 4 9.01 -29.84 7.05
C ALA A 4 8.46 -28.75 6.12
N LYS A 5 7.66 -29.16 5.11
CA LYS A 5 6.97 -28.22 4.21
C LYS A 5 6.01 -27.30 4.96
N GLN A 6 5.23 -27.85 5.89
CA GLN A 6 4.28 -27.04 6.68
C GLN A 6 5.00 -26.03 7.58
N ARG A 7 6.12 -26.43 8.20
CA ARG A 7 6.96 -25.51 8.98
C ARG A 7 7.56 -24.40 8.13
N MET A 8 8.00 -24.70 6.92
CA MET A 8 8.50 -23.68 5.99
C MET A 8 7.42 -22.65 5.62
N ILE A 9 6.19 -23.11 5.34
CA ILE A 9 5.05 -22.21 5.07
C ILE A 9 4.77 -21.33 6.29
N TYR A 10 4.75 -21.91 7.48
CA TYR A 10 4.53 -21.18 8.73
C TYR A 10 5.58 -20.09 8.96
N LEU A 11 6.87 -20.39 8.76
CA LEU A 11 7.95 -19.42 8.90
C LEU A 11 7.84 -18.29 7.88
N LYS A 12 7.49 -18.60 6.61
CA LYS A 12 7.24 -17.57 5.59
C LYS A 12 6.08 -16.66 5.97
N ASN A 13 5.00 -17.19 6.52
CA ASN A 13 3.87 -16.38 6.98
C ASN A 13 4.26 -15.45 8.15
N ILE A 14 5.09 -15.92 9.08
CA ILE A 14 5.62 -15.07 10.17
C ILE A 14 6.49 -13.95 9.60
N LEU A 15 7.41 -14.30 8.69
CA LEU A 15 8.32 -13.32 8.10
C LEU A 15 7.56 -12.27 7.30
N ALA A 16 6.58 -12.67 6.49
CA ALA A 16 5.73 -11.74 5.76
C ALA A 16 4.95 -10.82 6.70
N LYS A 17 4.42 -11.34 7.82
CA LYS A 17 3.76 -10.53 8.85
C LYS A 17 4.72 -9.52 9.48
N HIS A 18 5.95 -9.91 9.76
CA HIS A 18 6.98 -9.02 10.29
C HIS A 18 7.31 -7.90 9.31
N GLU A 19 7.55 -8.21 8.04
CA GLU A 19 7.81 -7.19 7.01
C GLU A 19 6.64 -6.20 6.88
N MET A 20 5.40 -6.67 6.97
CA MET A 20 4.22 -5.78 6.93
C MET A 20 4.12 -4.88 8.16
N HIS A 21 4.53 -5.37 9.34
CA HIS A 21 4.61 -4.54 10.54
C HIS A 21 5.68 -3.43 10.39
N VAL A 22 6.83 -3.76 9.81
CA VAL A 22 7.88 -2.76 9.49
C VAL A 22 7.39 -1.77 8.43
N ALA A 23 6.67 -2.24 7.41
CA ALA A 23 6.08 -1.38 6.39
C ALA A 23 5.10 -0.36 7.00
N ASP A 24 4.21 -0.80 7.89
CA ASP A 24 3.28 0.08 8.63
C ASP A 24 4.01 1.12 9.49
N PHE A 25 5.09 0.71 10.17
CA PHE A 25 5.94 1.61 10.93
C PHE A 25 6.56 2.72 10.05
N TYR A 26 6.99 2.39 8.84
CA TYR A 26 7.52 3.37 7.88
C TYR A 26 6.43 4.26 7.29
N MET A 27 5.24 3.73 6.99
CA MET A 27 4.09 4.53 6.56
C MET A 27 3.74 5.61 7.59
N LYS A 28 3.68 5.24 8.88
CA LYS A 28 3.41 6.19 9.99
C LYS A 28 4.46 7.31 10.11
N ARG A 29 5.68 7.06 9.65
CA ARG A 29 6.80 8.03 9.65
C ARG A 29 6.98 8.78 8.35
N LYS A 30 6.04 8.62 7.40
CA LYS A 30 6.13 9.20 6.04
C LYS A 30 7.36 8.73 5.25
N ALA A 31 7.95 7.59 5.63
CA ALA A 31 9.07 6.97 4.93
C ALA A 31 8.55 6.02 3.83
N TYR A 32 7.86 6.58 2.83
CA TYR A 32 7.08 5.80 1.86
C TYR A 32 7.94 4.89 0.98
N VAL A 33 9.13 5.33 0.57
CA VAL A 33 10.07 4.50 -0.22
C VAL A 33 10.51 3.26 0.57
N ALA A 34 10.76 3.39 1.87
CA ALA A 34 11.12 2.27 2.73
C ALA A 34 9.92 1.31 2.92
N ALA A 35 8.71 1.85 3.09
CA ALA A 35 7.49 1.04 3.16
C ALA A 35 7.26 0.25 1.85
N ILE A 36 7.49 0.86 0.69
CA ILE A 36 7.43 0.20 -0.62
C ILE A 36 8.43 -0.95 -0.69
N GLY A 37 9.68 -0.73 -0.27
CA GLY A 37 10.70 -1.79 -0.27
C GLY A 37 10.25 -3.02 0.53
N ARG A 38 9.65 -2.80 1.70
CA ARG A 38 9.13 -3.87 2.57
C ARG A 38 7.94 -4.59 1.94
N ALA A 39 6.99 -3.86 1.38
CA ALA A 39 5.83 -4.43 0.69
C ALA A 39 6.23 -5.25 -0.55
N ARG A 40 7.13 -4.71 -1.39
CA ARG A 40 7.68 -5.42 -2.55
C ARG A 40 8.40 -6.70 -2.16
N PHE A 41 9.22 -6.65 -1.11
CA PHE A 41 9.94 -7.83 -0.64
C PHE A 41 8.99 -8.99 -0.32
N VAL A 42 7.83 -8.72 0.32
CA VAL A 42 6.81 -9.75 0.60
C VAL A 42 6.21 -10.32 -0.68
N ILE A 43 5.87 -9.48 -1.66
CA ILE A 43 5.28 -9.92 -2.93
C ILE A 43 6.27 -10.78 -3.72
N GLU A 44 7.52 -10.36 -3.80
CA GLU A 44 8.56 -10.99 -4.61
C GLU A 44 9.08 -12.30 -3.97
N HIS A 45 9.32 -12.33 -2.66
CA HIS A 45 10.01 -13.45 -2.00
C HIS A 45 9.09 -14.39 -1.23
N MET A 46 7.89 -13.94 -0.86
CA MET A 46 6.94 -14.69 -0.05
C MET A 46 5.56 -14.79 -0.73
N PRO A 47 5.50 -15.31 -1.98
CA PRO A 47 4.24 -15.52 -2.66
C PRO A 47 3.38 -16.53 -1.90
N LYS A 48 2.05 -16.39 -2.03
CA LYS A 48 1.02 -17.23 -1.37
C LYS A 48 0.91 -17.07 0.15
N THR A 49 1.56 -16.06 0.73
CA THR A 49 1.31 -15.68 2.12
C THR A 49 -0.01 -14.89 2.22
N PRO A 50 -0.72 -14.96 3.36
CA PRO A 50 -1.96 -14.20 3.54
C PRO A 50 -1.73 -12.68 3.62
N GLN A 51 -0.47 -12.23 3.71
CA GLN A 51 -0.09 -10.82 3.77
C GLN A 51 -0.02 -10.11 2.41
N ILE A 52 -0.11 -10.84 1.29
CA ILE A 52 -0.05 -10.26 -0.06
C ILE A 52 -1.06 -9.11 -0.28
N PRO A 53 -2.36 -9.23 0.05
CA PRO A 53 -3.30 -8.12 -0.13
C PRO A 53 -2.95 -6.92 0.75
N GLN A 54 -2.43 -7.14 1.96
CA GLN A 54 -1.92 -6.05 2.80
C GLN A 54 -0.71 -5.37 2.15
N ALA A 55 0.24 -6.12 1.61
CA ALA A 55 1.41 -5.57 0.92
C ALA A 55 1.01 -4.72 -0.30
N LEU A 56 0.10 -5.23 -1.13
CA LEU A 56 -0.47 -4.47 -2.25
C LEU A 56 -1.16 -3.18 -1.78
N SER A 57 -1.91 -3.24 -0.68
CA SER A 57 -2.54 -2.03 -0.12
C SER A 57 -1.53 -0.98 0.34
N VAL A 58 -0.40 -1.40 0.90
CA VAL A 58 0.71 -0.49 1.27
C VAL A 58 1.32 0.13 0.02
N LEU A 59 1.53 -0.65 -1.05
CA LEU A 59 2.02 -0.12 -2.32
C LEU A 59 1.08 0.93 -2.91
N VAL A 60 -0.23 0.64 -2.97
CA VAL A 60 -1.24 1.61 -3.44
C VAL A 60 -1.14 2.90 -2.64
N LYS A 61 -1.18 2.83 -1.30
CA LYS A 61 -1.11 4.02 -0.44
C LYS A 61 0.21 4.78 -0.61
N ALA A 62 1.34 4.08 -0.59
CA ALA A 62 2.66 4.70 -0.66
C ALA A 62 2.96 5.31 -2.03
N TYR A 63 2.60 4.63 -3.13
CA TYR A 63 2.73 5.20 -4.47
C TYR A 63 1.82 6.41 -4.66
N ASN A 64 0.60 6.38 -4.14
CA ASN A 64 -0.31 7.52 -4.18
C ASN A 64 0.28 8.74 -3.44
N LEU A 65 0.82 8.53 -2.24
CA LEU A 65 1.44 9.61 -1.43
C LEU A 65 2.74 10.16 -2.03
N LEU A 66 3.38 9.41 -2.93
CA LEU A 66 4.56 9.85 -3.68
C LEU A 66 4.21 10.44 -5.06
N GLY A 67 2.92 10.51 -5.44
CA GLY A 67 2.49 11.00 -6.75
C GLY A 67 2.65 10.01 -7.90
N TYR A 68 2.99 8.74 -7.63
CA TYR A 68 3.11 7.69 -8.65
C TYR A 68 1.75 7.06 -8.97
N GLU A 69 0.87 7.82 -9.62
CA GLU A 69 -0.53 7.44 -9.87
C GLU A 69 -0.66 6.15 -10.70
N GLU A 70 0.14 5.99 -11.77
CA GLU A 70 0.08 4.81 -12.62
C GLU A 70 0.42 3.53 -11.85
N LEU A 71 1.49 3.56 -11.04
CA LEU A 71 1.89 2.45 -10.18
C LEU A 71 0.84 2.16 -9.13
N SER A 72 0.27 3.20 -8.51
CA SER A 72 -0.82 3.06 -7.55
C SER A 72 -2.03 2.35 -8.17
N LYS A 73 -2.50 2.84 -9.33
CA LYS A 73 -3.65 2.29 -10.06
C LYS A 73 -3.42 0.84 -10.47
N LYS A 74 -2.25 0.52 -11.00
CA LYS A 74 -1.89 -0.86 -11.40
C LYS A 74 -1.90 -1.81 -10.21
N ASN A 75 -1.31 -1.42 -9.08
CA ASN A 75 -1.31 -2.25 -7.87
C ASN A 75 -2.72 -2.42 -7.29
N LEU A 76 -3.57 -1.40 -7.40
CA LEU A 76 -4.96 -1.45 -6.99
C LEU A 76 -5.77 -2.41 -7.87
N GLU A 77 -5.58 -2.37 -9.19
CA GLU A 77 -6.24 -3.29 -10.13
C GLU A 77 -5.86 -4.75 -9.81
N ILE A 78 -4.56 -5.01 -9.60
CA ILE A 78 -4.07 -6.34 -9.18
C ILE A 78 -4.73 -6.76 -7.86
N LEU A 79 -4.83 -5.85 -6.89
CA LEU A 79 -5.47 -6.12 -5.61
C LEU A 79 -6.95 -6.48 -5.79
N GLN A 80 -7.71 -5.71 -6.57
CA GLN A 80 -9.14 -5.94 -6.79
C GLN A 80 -9.40 -7.23 -7.58
N LEU A 81 -8.59 -7.49 -8.60
CA LEU A 81 -8.74 -8.68 -9.45
C LEU A 81 -8.49 -9.97 -8.66
N ASN A 82 -7.45 -10.00 -7.82
CA ASN A 82 -7.03 -11.21 -7.10
C ASN A 82 -7.66 -11.34 -5.70
N TYR A 83 -8.06 -10.22 -5.09
CA TYR A 83 -8.56 -10.17 -3.72
C TYR A 83 -9.85 -9.33 -3.61
N PRO A 84 -10.95 -9.71 -4.28
CA PRO A 84 -12.19 -8.94 -4.30
C PRO A 84 -12.85 -8.78 -2.92
N ASN A 85 -12.57 -9.70 -1.98
CA ASN A 85 -13.07 -9.63 -0.60
C ASN A 85 -12.25 -8.70 0.30
N PHE A 86 -11.09 -8.23 -0.17
CA PHE A 86 -10.28 -7.26 0.57
C PHE A 86 -10.94 -5.88 0.45
N ASN A 87 -11.01 -5.12 1.56
CA ASN A 87 -11.65 -3.81 1.57
C ASN A 87 -10.77 -2.74 0.87
N SER A 88 -10.69 -2.80 -0.47
CA SER A 88 -9.94 -1.84 -1.28
C SER A 88 -10.65 -0.49 -1.41
N GLN A 89 -11.94 -0.41 -1.08
CA GLN A 89 -12.74 0.82 -1.19
C GLN A 89 -12.23 1.92 -0.25
N GLU A 90 -11.66 1.53 0.90
CA GLU A 90 -10.99 2.45 1.81
C GLU A 90 -9.78 3.16 1.16
N LEU A 91 -9.05 2.46 0.29
CA LEU A 91 -7.87 3.00 -0.39
C LEU A 91 -8.23 4.10 -1.40
N LEU A 92 -9.42 4.00 -2.00
CA LEU A 92 -9.94 4.88 -3.04
C LEU A 92 -10.74 6.05 -2.51
N LYS A 93 -11.05 6.08 -1.21
CA LYS A 93 -11.91 7.10 -0.62
C LYS A 93 -11.15 8.41 -0.52
N ALA A 94 -11.07 9.15 -1.62
CA ALA A 94 -10.60 10.53 -1.64
C ALA A 94 -11.36 11.31 -0.56
N LYS A 95 -10.66 12.11 0.25
CA LYS A 95 -11.25 13.03 1.23
C LYS A 95 -12.18 13.97 0.45
N ARG A 96 -13.47 13.63 0.33
CA ARG A 96 -14.49 14.53 -0.25
C ARG A 96 -14.65 15.69 0.71
N SER A 97 -13.89 16.75 0.50
CA SER A 97 -13.94 17.96 1.31
C SER A 97 -15.07 18.84 0.78
N TRP A 98 -16.25 18.66 1.37
CA TRP A 98 -17.41 19.53 1.13
C TRP A 98 -17.07 20.99 1.47
N THR A 99 -16.20 21.21 2.47
CA THR A 99 -15.71 22.53 2.84
C THR A 99 -14.81 23.14 1.77
N ASN A 100 -13.94 22.38 1.09
CA ASN A 100 -13.13 22.93 -0.03
C ASN A 100 -14.02 23.52 -1.12
N ARG A 101 -15.18 22.91 -1.36
CA ARG A 101 -16.17 23.41 -2.33
C ARG A 101 -16.88 24.66 -1.86
N LEU A 102 -17.20 24.75 -0.56
CA LEU A 102 -17.90 25.91 0.00
C LEU A 102 -16.99 27.12 0.24
N THR A 103 -15.71 26.88 0.47
CA THR A 103 -14.73 27.93 0.83
C THR A 103 -13.75 28.21 -0.29
N PHE A 104 -14.03 27.74 -1.51
CA PHE A 104 -13.20 27.99 -2.70
C PHE A 104 -11.71 27.71 -2.46
N GLY A 105 -11.39 26.62 -1.77
CA GLY A 105 -10.00 26.22 -1.50
C GLY A 105 -9.29 26.98 -0.37
N LEU A 106 -9.94 27.90 0.35
CA LEU A 106 -9.31 28.63 1.47
C LEU A 106 -9.10 27.78 2.73
N LEU A 107 -9.94 26.75 2.94
CA LEU A 107 -9.98 26.02 4.23
C LEU A 107 -9.85 24.50 4.13
N GLY A 108 -9.60 23.91 2.96
CA GLY A 108 -9.40 22.46 2.89
C GLY A 108 -7.95 22.04 2.82
N GLU A 109 -7.67 20.92 3.49
CA GLU A 109 -6.41 20.20 3.41
C GLU A 109 -6.32 19.46 2.07
N GLU A 110 -5.93 20.16 1.01
CA GLU A 110 -5.44 19.54 -0.21
C GLU A 110 -3.91 19.52 -0.12
N GLU A 111 -3.30 18.33 -0.08
CA GLU A 111 -1.85 18.20 -0.18
C GLU A 111 -1.44 18.65 -1.59
N ILE A 112 -0.74 19.79 -1.68
CA ILE A 112 -0.23 20.35 -2.93
C ILE A 112 0.60 19.26 -3.62
N PRO A 113 0.24 18.79 -4.83
CA PRO A 113 1.07 17.83 -5.53
C PRO A 113 2.46 18.43 -5.72
N LEU A 114 3.49 17.62 -5.51
CA LEU A 114 4.87 18.04 -5.72
C LEU A 114 4.96 18.71 -7.09
N PRO A 115 5.57 19.90 -7.20
CA PRO A 115 5.71 20.56 -8.49
C PRO A 115 6.33 19.55 -9.46
N ALA A 116 5.78 19.47 -10.67
CA ALA A 116 6.39 18.63 -11.70
C ALA A 116 7.87 18.99 -11.74
N MET A 117 8.73 18.02 -11.50
CA MET A 117 10.16 18.22 -11.73
C MET A 117 10.27 18.38 -13.24
N GLU A 118 10.36 19.63 -13.68
CA GLU A 118 10.66 19.97 -15.06
C GLU A 118 12.06 19.45 -15.36
N ASP A 119 12.18 18.66 -16.44
CA ASP A 119 13.45 18.19 -16.99
C ASP A 119 14.30 19.36 -17.51
#